data_AF-A0A942LRI5-F1
#
_entry.id   AF-A0A942LRI5-F1
#
_cell.length_a   1.000
_cell.length_b   1.000
_cell.length_c   1.000
_cell.angle_alpha   90.00
_cell.angle_beta   90.00
_cell.angle_gamma   90.00
#
_symmetry.space_group_name_H-M   'P 1'
#
loop_
_entity.id
_entity.type
_entity.pdbx_description
1 polymer ?
#
loop_
_entity_poly.entity_id
_entity_poly.type
_entity_poly.pdbx_seq_one_letter_code
_entity_poly.pdbx_strand_id
1 'polypeptide(L)' 'MLFDNPITKIYDFEPLLSDANFRILNELNVFKNFSISAGGYGLEWVEDLDISESELWVNGIDAK' A
#
# COMPACT_ATOMS: atom_id res chain seq x y z
N MET A 1 1.17 -6.96 5.42
CA MET A 1 2.59 -6.54 5.50
C MET A 1 3.12 -6.84 6.88
N LEU A 2 4.39 -7.27 6.97
CA LEU A 2 5.13 -7.40 8.23
C LEU A 2 5.82 -6.06 8.50
N PHE A 3 5.62 -5.49 9.68
CA PHE A 3 6.26 -4.25 10.10
C PHE A 3 7.51 -4.55 10.94
N ASP A 4 8.22 -3.52 11.41
CA ASP A 4 9.38 -3.69 12.30
C ASP A 4 8.99 -4.33 13.66
N ASN A 5 7.68 -4.35 13.95
CA ASN A 5 7.08 -5.16 15.00
C ASN A 5 6.54 -6.47 14.42
N PRO A 6 6.42 -7.56 15.20
CA PRO A 6 5.88 -8.86 14.74
C PRO A 6 4.39 -8.83 14.37
N ILE A 7 3.82 -7.64 14.17
CA ILE A 7 2.44 -7.40 13.77
C ILE A 7 2.38 -7.47 12.25
N THR A 8 1.43 -8.27 11.77
CA THR A 8 1.05 -8.27 10.36
C THR A 8 -0.29 -7.58 10.21
N LYS A 9 -0.45 -6.71 9.21
CA LYS A 9 -1.75 -6.12 8.85
C LYS A 9 -2.21 -6.52 7.45
N ILE A 10 -3.52 -6.63 7.29
CA ILE A 10 -4.26 -6.75 6.04
C ILE A 10 -4.86 -5.38 5.73
N TYR A 11 -4.55 -4.84 4.56
CA TYR A 11 -5.07 -3.56 4.11
C TYR A 11 -6.05 -3.80 2.95
N ASP A 12 -7.22 -3.18 3.03
CA ASP A 12 -8.19 -3.18 1.95
C ASP A 12 -7.92 -2.01 1.01
N PHE A 13 -7.66 -2.31 -0.26
CA PHE A 13 -7.39 -1.30 -1.28
C PHE A 13 -8.66 -0.72 -1.90
N GLU A 14 -9.86 -1.31 -1.70
CA GLU A 14 -11.10 -0.78 -2.31
C GLU A 14 -11.37 0.70 -2.00
N PRO A 15 -11.20 1.20 -0.76
CA PRO A 15 -11.40 2.61 -0.45
C PRO A 15 -10.41 3.51 -1.22
N LEU A 16 -9.16 3.05 -1.35
CA LEU A 16 -8.10 3.79 -2.01
C LEU A 16 -8.32 3.82 -3.53
N LEU A 17 -8.74 2.70 -4.13
CA LEU A 17 -9.05 2.57 -5.55
C LEU A 17 -10.25 3.41 -5.99
N SER A 18 -11.06 3.89 -5.05
CA SER A 18 -12.16 4.82 -5.31
C SER A 18 -11.67 6.25 -5.58
N ASP A 19 -10.44 6.58 -5.17
CA ASP A 19 -9.80 7.86 -5.49
C ASP A 19 -9.25 7.83 -6.93
N ALA A 20 -9.49 8.91 -7.68
CA ALA A 20 -9.04 9.07 -9.05
C ALA A 20 -7.51 8.95 -9.20
N ASN A 21 -6.73 9.37 -8.19
CA ASN A 21 -5.27 9.32 -8.19
C ASN A 21 -4.75 7.86 -8.16
N PHE A 22 -5.48 6.96 -7.51
CA PHE A 22 -5.09 5.56 -7.36
C PHE A 22 -5.78 4.64 -8.37
N ARG A 23 -6.62 5.19 -9.26
CA ARG A 23 -7.41 4.39 -10.21
C ARG A 23 -6.55 3.55 -11.15
N ILE A 24 -5.31 3.98 -11.43
CA ILE A 24 -4.33 3.21 -12.23
C ILE A 24 -3.99 1.86 -11.59
N LEU A 25 -4.11 1.73 -10.26
CA LEU A 25 -3.90 0.48 -9.54
C LEU A 25 -5.01 -0.56 -9.76
N ASN A 26 -6.12 -0.21 -10.42
CA ASN A 26 -7.10 -1.21 -10.88
C ASN A 26 -6.52 -2.13 -11.97
N GLU A 27 -5.49 -1.67 -12.69
CA GLU A 27 -4.77 -2.50 -13.64
C GLU A 27 -3.86 -3.47 -12.88
N LEU A 28 -4.17 -4.76 -12.94
CA LEU A 28 -3.47 -5.80 -12.18
C LEU A 28 -1.95 -5.82 -12.45
N ASN A 29 -1.53 -5.48 -13.66
CA ASN A 29 -0.12 -5.40 -14.05
C ASN A 29 0.59 -4.24 -13.34
N VAL A 30 -0.11 -3.12 -13.13
CA VAL A 30 0.41 -2.00 -12.35
C VAL A 30 0.39 -2.39 -10.88
N PHE A 31 -0.74 -2.87 -10.35
CA PHE A 31 -0.88 -3.24 -8.94
C PHE A 31 0.23 -4.17 -8.44
N LYS A 32 0.59 -5.19 -9.24
CA LYS A 32 1.65 -6.15 -8.87
C LYS A 32 3.06 -5.59 -9.00
N ASN A 33 3.25 -4.50 -9.73
CA ASN A 33 4.54 -3.90 -10.00
C ASN A 33 4.84 -2.78 -8.99
N PHE A 34 4.76 -3.11 -7.69
CA PHE A 34 5.15 -2.21 -6.62
C PHE A 34 6.55 -2.56 -6.11
N SER A 35 7.21 -1.56 -5.54
CA SER A 35 8.44 -1.70 -4.76
C SER A 35 8.24 -1.12 -3.37
N ILE A 36 9.14 -1.44 -2.45
CA ILE A 36 9.20 -0.79 -1.15
C ILE A 36 10.02 0.48 -1.33
N SER A 37 9.50 1.63 -0.87
CA SER A 37 10.18 2.92 -0.95
C SER A 37 11.60 2.87 -0.38
N ALA A 38 12.50 3.74 -0.87
CA ALA A 38 13.92 3.76 -0.52
C ALA A 38 14.26 3.93 0.99
N GLY A 39 13.26 4.07 1.87
CA GLY A 39 13.41 4.06 3.33
C GLY A 39 12.72 2.89 4.05
N GLY A 40 11.98 2.02 3.35
CA GLY A 40 11.19 0.97 3.98
C GLY A 40 9.81 1.42 4.48
N TYR A 41 9.47 2.69 4.34
CA TYR A 41 8.32 3.33 4.98
C TYR A 41 7.10 3.49 4.06
N GLY A 42 6.95 2.61 3.06
CA GLY A 42 5.82 2.69 2.14
C GLY A 42 5.98 1.84 0.90
N LEU A 43 4.91 1.75 0.13
CA LEU A 43 4.89 1.14 -1.20
C LEU A 43 4.97 2.23 -2.28
N GLU A 44 5.73 1.97 -3.34
CA GLU A 44 5.87 2.85 -4.50
C GLU A 44 5.59 2.06 -5.79
N TRP A 45 4.99 2.71 -6.78
CA TRP A 45 4.67 2.08 -8.08
C TRP A 45 5.33 2.80 -9.25
N VAL A 46 4.85 4.00 -9.53
CA VAL A 46 5.30 4.88 -10.61
C VAL A 46 5.61 6.25 -10.01
N GLU A 47 6.23 7.14 -10.78
CA GLU A 47 6.48 8.51 -10.34
C GLU A 47 5.16 9.16 -9.86
N ASP A 48 5.19 9.72 -8.65
CA ASP A 48 4.06 10.31 -7.91
C ASP A 48 2.95 9.36 -7.41
N LEU A 49 3.16 8.04 -7.42
CA LEU A 49 2.23 7.08 -6.85
C LEU A 49 2.88 6.22 -5.75
N ASP A 50 2.68 6.66 -4.52
CA ASP A 50 3.12 5.99 -3.31
C ASP A 50 2.01 5.87 -2.26
N ILE A 51 2.18 4.91 -1.36
CA ILE A 51 1.36 4.73 -0.16
C ILE A 51 2.29 4.63 1.02
N SER A 52 2.16 5.56 1.96
CA SER A 52 2.97 5.56 3.18
C SER A 52 2.66 4.38 4.09
N GLU A 53 3.65 3.95 4.87
CA GLU A 53 3.49 2.97 5.95
C GLU A 53 2.40 3.42 6.93
N SER A 54 2.32 4.72 7.23
CA SER A 54 1.33 5.25 8.19
C SER A 54 -0.11 5.02 7.73
N GLU A 55 -0.38 5.18 6.43
CA GLU A 55 -1.68 4.89 5.82
C GLU A 55 -2.01 3.40 5.95
N LEU A 56 -1.04 2.54 5.62
CA LEU A 56 -1.16 1.08 5.71
C LEU A 56 -1.36 0.61 7.16
N TRP A 57 -0.75 1.31 8.12
CA TRP A 57 -0.84 0.99 9.54
C TRP A 57 -2.18 1.41 10.15
N VAL A 58 -2.62 2.63 9.88
CA VAL A 58 -3.85 3.21 10.47
C VAL A 58 -5.10 2.54 9.90
N ASN A 59 -5.14 2.30 8.59
CA ASN A 59 -6.31 1.73 7.93
C ASN A 59 -6.20 0.20 7.73
N GLY A 60 -5.06 -0.40 8.09
CA GLY A 60 -4.86 -1.84 8.07
C GLY A 60 -5.39 -2.55 9.32
N ILE A 61 -6.01 -3.71 9.11
CA ILE A 61 -6.56 -4.58 10.16
C ILE A 61 -5.51 -5.62 10.55
N ASP A 62 -5.38 -5.92 11.84
CA ASP A 62 -4.42 -6.93 12.31
C ASP A 62 -4.75 -8.32 11.74
N ALA A 63 -3.75 -8.93 11.10
CA ALA A 63 -3.81 -10.32 10.69
C ALA A 63 -3.64 -11.19 11.95
N LYS A 64 -4.71 -11.87 12.36
CA LYS A 64 -4.68 -12.84 13.45
C LYS A 64 -4.05 -14.16 13.02
#